data_AF-A0A7S2Q882-F1
#
_entry.id   AF-A0A7S2Q882-F1
#
_cell.length_a   1.000
_cell.length_b   1.000
_cell.length_c   1.000
_cell.angle_alpha   90.00
_cell.angle_beta   90.00
_cell.angle_gamma   90.00
#
_symmetry.space_group_name_H-M   'P 1'
#
loop_
_entity.id
_entity.type
_entity.pdbx_description
1 polymer ?
#
loop_
_entity_poly.entity_id
_entity_poly.type
_entity_poly.pdbx_seq_one_letter_code
_entity_poly.pdbx_strand_id
1 'polypeptide(L)'
;ANAAAAADAPKAEAEPRRRAEACQAPRVFEALLRRPAAGAPFGWALDMLNPDALHIESVAGDARTAVARYNASARAGLAICAGDFITRVDGAGGSARTLSDALVRRLQVKVTIQRPERYVIELAKGDRPLGVDLSYTSTRTNIYIVSVCDGVVKEQ
;
A
#
# COMPACT_ATOMS: atom_id res chain seq x y z
N ALA A 1 7.21 -69.40 3.65
CA ALA A 1 6.73 -68.16 4.31
C ALA A 1 7.02 -67.00 3.37
N ASN A 2 5.99 -66.20 3.07
CA ASN A 2 5.93 -65.24 1.96
C ASN A 2 6.95 -64.09 2.08
N ALA A 3 7.64 -63.80 0.97
CA ALA A 3 8.45 -62.59 0.78
C ALA A 3 7.55 -61.46 0.23
N ALA A 4 7.48 -60.35 0.95
CA ALA A 4 6.74 -59.15 0.55
C ALA A 4 7.63 -58.25 -0.32
N ALA A 5 7.23 -58.06 -1.58
CA ALA A 5 7.85 -57.11 -2.50
C ALA A 5 7.23 -55.72 -2.30
N ALA A 6 8.05 -54.76 -1.86
CA ALA A 6 7.67 -53.35 -1.79
C ALA A 6 7.80 -52.73 -3.20
N ALA A 7 6.69 -52.20 -3.71
CA ALA A 7 6.65 -51.50 -4.99
C ALA A 7 7.17 -50.07 -4.83
N ASP A 8 8.19 -49.74 -5.62
CA ASP A 8 8.83 -48.43 -5.71
C ASP A 8 7.92 -47.49 -6.52
N ALA A 9 7.42 -46.42 -5.88
CA ALA A 9 6.52 -45.47 -6.52
C ALA A 9 7.33 -44.39 -7.26
N PRO A 10 6.94 -44.02 -8.50
CA PRO A 10 7.67 -43.03 -9.27
C PRO A 10 7.61 -41.65 -8.58
N LYS A 11 8.79 -41.16 -8.22
CA LYS A 11 9.03 -39.83 -7.67
C LYS A 11 8.72 -38.81 -8.77
N ALA A 12 7.55 -38.18 -8.71
CA ALA A 12 7.15 -37.13 -9.63
C ALA A 12 8.17 -35.97 -9.59
N GLU A 13 8.98 -35.86 -10.63
CA GLU A 13 9.85 -34.71 -10.86
C GLU A 13 8.94 -33.48 -11.05
N ALA A 14 8.93 -32.61 -10.05
CA ALA A 14 8.24 -31.34 -10.11
C ALA A 14 8.84 -30.51 -11.24
N GLU A 15 8.07 -30.29 -12.31
CA GLU A 15 8.50 -29.40 -13.38
C GLU A 15 8.93 -28.04 -12.80
N PRO A 16 10.02 -27.45 -13.31
CA PRO A 16 10.44 -26.12 -12.91
C PRO A 16 9.31 -25.15 -13.23
N ARG A 17 8.58 -24.73 -12.20
CA ARG A 17 7.59 -23.66 -12.28
C ARG A 17 8.29 -22.47 -12.94
N ARG A 18 8.01 -22.23 -14.23
CA ARG A 18 8.40 -20.99 -14.90
C ARG A 18 7.91 -19.88 -13.98
N ARG A 19 8.85 -19.22 -13.30
CA ARG A 19 8.59 -18.05 -12.48
C ARG A 19 8.04 -17.05 -13.47
N ALA A 20 6.71 -16.93 -13.54
CA ALA A 20 6.06 -15.92 -14.35
C ALA A 20 6.77 -14.62 -13.98
N GLU A 21 7.43 -14.00 -14.94
CA GLU A 21 8.08 -12.71 -14.76
C GLU A 21 7.00 -11.79 -14.22
N ALA A 22 7.02 -11.57 -12.91
CA ALA A 22 6.01 -10.79 -12.24
C ALA A 22 6.14 -9.40 -12.83
N CYS A 23 5.17 -9.03 -13.69
CA CYS A 23 5.09 -7.70 -14.27
C CYS A 23 5.12 -6.72 -13.08
N GLN A 24 6.28 -6.11 -12.86
CA GLN A 24 6.50 -5.31 -11.68
C GLN A 24 5.62 -4.08 -11.84
N ALA A 25 4.54 -4.06 -11.08
CA ALA A 25 3.62 -2.94 -11.10
C ALA A 25 4.39 -1.65 -10.78
N PRO A 26 4.10 -0.55 -11.49
CA PRO A 26 4.85 0.68 -11.30
C PRO A 26 4.71 1.17 -9.86
N ARG A 27 5.81 1.67 -9.30
CA ARG A 27 5.85 2.23 -7.94
C ARG A 27 5.06 3.53 -7.83
N VAL A 28 4.99 4.30 -8.90
CA VAL A 28 4.25 5.56 -8.97
C VAL A 28 3.42 5.58 -10.24
N PHE A 29 2.15 5.98 -10.13
CA PHE A 29 1.27 6.14 -11.29
C PHE A 29 0.22 7.22 -11.05
N GLU A 30 -0.40 7.71 -12.13
CA GLU A 30 -1.49 8.66 -12.06
C GLU A 30 -2.85 7.97 -12.26
N ALA A 31 -3.84 8.38 -11.47
CA ALA A 31 -5.22 7.94 -11.60
C ALA A 31 -6.15 9.14 -11.77
N LEU A 32 -7.01 9.09 -12.79
CA LEU A 32 -8.04 10.10 -13.00
C LEU A 32 -9.35 9.61 -12.39
N LEU A 33 -9.79 10.24 -11.30
CA LEU A 33 -10.99 9.87 -10.57
C LEU A 33 -12.10 10.87 -10.85
N ARG A 34 -13.32 10.35 -11.05
CA ARG A 34 -14.52 11.16 -11.31
C ARG A 34 -15.64 10.76 -10.37
N ARG A 35 -16.15 11.74 -9.63
CA ARG A 35 -17.35 11.63 -8.79
C ARG A 35 -18.59 12.09 -9.58
N PRO A 36 -19.76 11.48 -9.34
CA PRO A 36 -20.99 11.87 -10.05
C PRO A 36 -21.56 13.21 -9.57
N ALA A 37 -21.31 13.60 -8.31
CA ALA A 37 -21.81 14.81 -7.70
C ALA A 37 -20.89 15.27 -6.56
N ALA A 38 -21.06 16.52 -6.12
CA ALA A 38 -20.38 17.03 -4.93
C ALA A 38 -20.83 16.22 -3.71
N GLY A 39 -19.90 15.90 -2.80
CA GLY A 39 -20.17 15.09 -1.62
C GLY A 39 -20.26 13.57 -1.85
N ALA A 40 -20.37 13.10 -3.10
CA ALA A 40 -20.27 11.66 -3.37
C ALA A 40 -18.90 11.11 -2.89
N PRO A 41 -18.84 9.89 -2.34
CA PRO A 41 -17.59 9.34 -1.83
C PRO A 41 -16.66 8.91 -2.97
N PHE A 42 -15.36 9.01 -2.75
CA PHE A 42 -14.37 8.42 -3.65
C PHE A 42 -14.33 6.89 -3.55
N GLY A 43 -14.72 6.32 -2.40
CA GLY A 43 -14.65 4.88 -2.15
C GLY A 43 -13.35 4.41 -1.50
N TRP A 44 -12.72 5.26 -0.70
CA TRP A 44 -11.56 4.92 0.12
C TRP A 44 -11.71 5.51 1.53
N ALA A 45 -10.95 4.97 2.47
CA ALA A 45 -10.66 5.62 3.74
C ALA A 45 -9.21 6.14 3.71
N LEU A 46 -9.01 7.39 4.14
CA LEU A 46 -7.69 8.03 4.12
C LEU A 46 -7.22 8.34 5.53
N ASP A 47 -5.95 8.03 5.78
CA ASP A 47 -5.21 8.41 6.98
C ASP A 47 -4.27 9.58 6.65
N MET A 48 -4.17 10.54 7.58
CA MET A 48 -3.39 11.76 7.47
C MET A 48 -2.20 11.79 8.46
N LEU A 49 -1.85 10.63 9.05
CA LEU A 49 -0.76 10.52 10.01
C LEU A 49 0.60 10.87 9.40
N ASN A 50 0.81 10.56 8.11
CA ASN A 50 1.95 11.04 7.36
C ASN A 50 1.72 12.53 7.01
N PRO A 51 2.63 13.45 7.39
CA PRO A 51 2.41 14.87 7.17
C PRO A 51 2.36 15.28 5.69
N ASP A 52 2.98 14.52 4.78
CA ASP A 52 3.21 14.89 3.37
C ASP A 52 2.44 14.01 2.36
N ALA A 53 1.62 13.07 2.83
CA ALA A 53 0.86 12.17 1.98
C ALA A 53 -0.42 11.66 2.65
N LEU A 54 -1.40 11.24 1.87
CA LEU A 54 -2.58 10.55 2.37
C LEU A 54 -2.39 9.04 2.21
N HIS A 55 -2.42 8.30 3.30
CA HIS A 55 -2.36 6.84 3.27
C HIS A 55 -3.75 6.26 3.02
N ILE A 56 -3.87 5.35 2.06
CA ILE A 56 -5.13 4.67 1.74
C ILE A 56 -5.29 3.48 2.68
N GLU A 57 -6.05 3.66 3.74
CA GLU A 57 -6.30 2.63 4.75
C GLU A 57 -7.14 1.49 4.19
N SER A 58 -8.18 1.81 3.43
CA SER A 58 -9.06 0.82 2.80
C SER A 58 -9.67 1.35 1.51
N VAL A 59 -10.07 0.43 0.64
CA VAL A 59 -10.82 0.71 -0.59
C VAL A 59 -12.16 -0.02 -0.51
N ALA A 60 -13.25 0.71 -0.71
CA ALA A 60 -14.59 0.15 -0.66
C ALA A 60 -14.88 -0.71 -1.90
N GLY A 61 -15.56 -1.84 -1.70
CA GLY A 61 -15.99 -2.73 -2.79
C GLY A 61 -17.22 -2.24 -3.57
N ASP A 62 -17.79 -1.08 -3.24
CA ASP A 62 -18.96 -0.54 -3.95
C ASP A 62 -18.56 0.00 -5.33
N ALA A 63 -19.03 -0.70 -6.38
CA ALA A 63 -18.79 -0.38 -7.78
C ALA A 63 -19.25 1.02 -8.22
N ARG A 64 -20.08 1.70 -7.42
CA ARG A 64 -20.55 3.07 -7.70
C ARG A 64 -19.52 4.14 -7.34
N THR A 65 -18.50 3.78 -6.56
CA THR A 65 -17.49 4.72 -6.09
C THR A 65 -16.50 5.09 -7.20
N ALA A 66 -15.88 6.27 -7.10
CA ALA A 66 -14.93 6.75 -8.10
C ALA A 66 -13.71 5.82 -8.24
N VAL A 67 -13.19 5.33 -7.11
CA VAL A 67 -12.05 4.39 -7.06
C VAL A 67 -12.41 3.05 -7.67
N ALA A 68 -13.57 2.47 -7.33
CA ALA A 68 -13.98 1.19 -7.89
C ALA A 68 -14.14 1.26 -9.42
N ARG A 69 -14.73 2.34 -9.94
CA ARG A 69 -14.84 2.56 -11.40
C ARG A 69 -13.48 2.71 -12.08
N TYR A 70 -12.55 3.44 -11.47
CA TYR A 70 -11.18 3.53 -11.99
C TYR A 70 -10.53 2.14 -12.01
N ASN A 71 -10.52 1.43 -10.88
CA ASN A 71 -9.91 0.11 -10.73
C ASN A 71 -10.48 -0.92 -11.72
N ALA A 72 -11.79 -0.89 -11.99
CA ALA A 72 -12.43 -1.79 -12.95
C ALA A 72 -11.92 -1.60 -14.40
N SER A 73 -11.38 -0.43 -14.72
CA SER A 73 -10.82 -0.10 -16.04
C SER A 73 -9.29 -0.02 -16.06
N ALA A 74 -8.65 -0.12 -14.89
CA ALA A 74 -7.21 0.06 -14.75
C ALA A 74 -6.46 -1.14 -15.36
N ARG A 75 -5.31 -0.87 -15.99
CA ARG A 75 -4.41 -1.94 -16.45
C ARG A 75 -3.86 -2.71 -15.25
N ALA A 76 -3.39 -3.93 -15.50
CA ALA A 76 -2.70 -4.72 -14.49
C ALA A 76 -1.59 -3.90 -13.81
N GLY A 77 -1.58 -3.89 -12.48
CA GLY A 77 -0.62 -3.13 -11.68
C GLY A 77 -0.94 -1.63 -11.48
N LEU A 78 -2.02 -1.11 -12.08
CA LEU A 78 -2.46 0.29 -11.89
C LEU A 78 -3.71 0.42 -11.02
N ALA A 79 -4.19 -0.67 -10.41
CA ALA A 79 -5.25 -0.57 -9.42
C ALA A 79 -4.74 0.18 -8.18
N ILE A 80 -5.61 1.05 -7.65
CA ILE A 80 -5.45 1.71 -6.35
C ILE A 80 -5.82 0.70 -5.27
N CYS A 81 -4.90 0.47 -4.34
CA CYS A 81 -5.01 -0.53 -3.30
C CYS A 81 -4.92 0.08 -1.89
N ALA A 82 -5.41 -0.66 -0.90
CA ALA A 82 -5.07 -0.38 0.49
C ALA A 82 -3.56 -0.50 0.71
N GLY A 83 -2.99 0.43 1.47
CA GLY A 83 -1.55 0.58 1.69
C GLY A 83 -0.87 1.55 0.73
N ASP A 84 -1.53 2.00 -0.34
CA ASP A 84 -0.98 3.00 -1.25
C ASP A 84 -1.01 4.41 -0.60
N PHE A 85 -0.22 5.34 -1.17
CA PHE A 85 -0.19 6.74 -0.75
C PHE A 85 -0.61 7.66 -1.89
N ILE A 86 -1.41 8.68 -1.59
CA ILE A 86 -1.65 9.82 -2.49
C ILE A 86 -0.64 10.91 -2.14
N THR A 87 0.26 11.21 -3.06
CA THR A 87 1.35 12.19 -2.85
C THR A 87 1.12 13.50 -3.58
N ARG A 88 0.24 13.51 -4.59
CA ARG A 88 -0.16 14.72 -5.32
C ARG A 88 -1.62 14.66 -5.75
N VAL A 89 -2.26 15.82 -5.80
CA VAL A 89 -3.61 16.03 -6.36
C VAL A 89 -3.52 17.15 -7.39
N ASP A 90 -3.93 16.85 -8.62
CA ASP A 90 -3.83 17.72 -9.80
C ASP A 90 -2.40 18.29 -10.01
N GLY A 91 -1.40 17.46 -9.73
CA GLY A 91 0.03 17.80 -9.86
C GLY A 91 0.62 18.53 -8.65
N ALA A 92 -0.21 19.06 -7.76
CA ALA A 92 0.23 19.73 -6.54
C ALA A 92 0.50 18.71 -5.42
N GLY A 93 1.69 18.75 -4.84
CA GLY A 93 1.99 18.10 -3.56
C GLY A 93 1.70 19.03 -2.38
N GLY A 94 2.00 18.57 -1.17
CA GLY A 94 1.91 19.40 0.05
C GLY A 94 1.47 18.57 1.24
N SER A 95 1.06 19.26 2.31
CA SER A 95 0.61 18.57 3.52
C SER A 95 -0.58 17.65 3.25
N ALA A 96 -0.74 16.58 4.04
CA ALA A 96 -1.90 15.71 4.00
C ALA A 96 -3.22 16.50 4.06
N ARG A 97 -3.27 17.58 4.86
CA ARG A 97 -4.43 18.47 4.93
C ARG A 97 -4.69 19.17 3.59
N THR A 98 -3.67 19.75 2.99
CA THR A 98 -3.76 20.39 1.67
C THR A 98 -4.25 19.42 0.60
N LEU A 99 -3.71 18.19 0.58
CA LEU A 99 -4.12 17.15 -0.35
C LEU A 99 -5.58 16.74 -0.13
N SER A 100 -5.99 16.55 1.12
CA SER A 100 -7.38 16.20 1.48
C SER A 100 -8.36 17.29 1.05
N ASP A 101 -8.04 18.55 1.31
CA ASP A 101 -8.86 19.69 0.90
C ASP A 101 -9.00 19.76 -0.63
N ALA A 102 -7.92 19.46 -1.38
CA ALA A 102 -7.95 19.42 -2.83
C ALA A 102 -8.88 18.32 -3.38
N LEU A 103 -8.89 17.14 -2.76
CA LEU A 103 -9.79 16.03 -3.14
C LEU A 103 -11.27 16.41 -2.99
N VAL A 104 -11.63 17.09 -1.91
CA VAL A 104 -13.03 17.41 -1.61
C VAL A 104 -13.61 18.47 -2.54
N ARG A 105 -12.78 19.41 -3.02
CA ARG A 105 -13.20 20.59 -3.80
C ARG A 105 -13.62 20.31 -5.24
N ARG A 106 -13.18 19.20 -5.85
CA ARG A 106 -13.37 18.94 -7.29
C ARG A 106 -14.13 17.64 -7.54
N LEU A 107 -14.94 17.62 -8.60
CA LEU A 107 -15.64 16.41 -9.03
C LEU A 107 -14.72 15.44 -9.78
N GLN A 108 -13.74 16.00 -10.50
CA GLN A 108 -12.71 15.27 -11.20
C GLN A 108 -11.35 15.67 -10.64
N VAL A 109 -10.55 14.68 -10.25
CA VAL A 109 -9.21 14.87 -9.70
C VAL A 109 -8.25 13.90 -10.33
N LYS A 110 -7.04 14.36 -10.64
CA LYS A 110 -5.91 13.50 -11.02
C LYS A 110 -5.04 13.29 -9.79
N VAL A 111 -4.95 12.06 -9.29
CA VAL A 111 -4.14 11.73 -8.13
C VAL A 111 -2.87 11.01 -8.55
N THR A 112 -1.73 11.35 -7.92
CA THR A 112 -0.50 10.57 -8.03
C THR A 112 -0.47 9.57 -6.88
N ILE A 113 -0.50 8.28 -7.24
CA ILE A 113 -0.45 7.16 -6.33
C ILE A 113 1.00 6.67 -6.23
N GLN A 114 1.47 6.43 -5.03
CA GLN A 114 2.76 5.84 -4.72
C GLN A 114 2.59 4.59 -3.87
N ARG A 115 3.12 3.47 -4.34
CA ARG A 115 3.16 2.20 -3.62
C ARG A 115 4.33 2.20 -2.66
N PRO A 116 4.14 1.81 -1.38
CA PRO A 116 5.25 1.74 -0.44
C PRO A 116 6.20 0.60 -0.79
N GLU A 117 7.48 0.83 -0.51
CA GLU A 117 8.44 -0.25 -0.40
C GLU A 117 8.25 -0.93 0.96
N ARG A 118 8.14 -2.25 0.94
CA ARG A 118 8.01 -3.06 2.16
C ARG A 118 9.28 -3.85 2.34
N TYR A 119 9.85 -3.73 3.52
CA TYR A 119 11.00 -4.51 3.93
C TYR A 119 10.83 -4.89 5.40
N VAL A 120 11.49 -5.98 5.79
CA VAL A 120 11.48 -6.52 7.14
C VAL A 120 12.91 -6.50 7.63
N ILE A 121 13.11 -5.93 8.82
CA ILE A 121 14.38 -5.96 9.54
C ILE A 121 14.15 -6.63 10.89
N GLU A 122 15.12 -7.45 11.31
CA GLU A 122 15.14 -8.05 12.64
C GLU A 122 16.15 -7.29 13.50
N LEU A 123 15.72 -6.82 14.66
CA LEU A 123 16.53 -5.97 15.53
C LEU A 123 16.65 -6.62 16.90
N ALA A 124 17.89 -6.81 17.36
CA ALA A 124 18.19 -7.22 18.72
C ALA A 124 18.30 -5.98 19.62
N LYS A 125 17.25 -5.70 20.40
CA LYS A 125 17.21 -4.52 21.27
C LYS A 125 18.26 -4.56 22.40
N GLY A 126 18.39 -5.71 23.08
CA GLY A 126 19.19 -5.83 24.31
C GLY A 126 18.78 -4.77 25.34
N ASP A 127 19.76 -4.19 26.02
CA ASP A 127 19.56 -3.12 27.01
C ASP A 127 19.56 -1.70 26.40
N ARG A 128 19.57 -1.58 25.06
CA ARG A 128 19.66 -0.29 24.36
C ARG A 128 18.29 0.23 23.92
N PRO A 129 18.11 1.56 23.76
CA PRO A 129 16.89 2.10 23.15
C PRO A 129 16.80 1.75 21.66
N LEU A 130 15.58 1.67 21.12
CA LEU A 130 15.36 1.39 19.69
C LEU A 130 15.83 2.55 18.80
N GLY A 131 15.77 3.79 19.29
CA GLY A 131 16.20 4.98 18.56
C GLY A 131 15.17 5.44 17.52
N VAL A 132 13.88 5.36 17.82
CA VAL A 132 12.82 5.87 16.92
C VAL A 132 11.88 6.79 17.68
N ASP A 133 11.53 7.90 17.06
CA ASP A 133 10.42 8.75 17.47
C ASP A 133 9.19 8.37 16.66
N LEU A 134 8.08 8.10 17.35
CA LEU A 134 6.88 7.53 16.76
C LEU A 134 5.71 8.49 16.94
N SER A 135 5.02 8.77 15.84
CA SER A 135 3.70 9.39 15.84
C SER A 135 2.66 8.31 15.60
N TYR A 136 1.69 8.19 16.49
CA TYR A 136 0.59 7.25 16.39
C TYR A 136 -0.63 7.81 17.12
N THR A 137 -1.79 7.23 16.83
CA THR A 137 -3.04 7.55 17.54
C THR A 137 -3.57 6.28 18.17
N SER A 138 -4.14 6.36 19.37
CA SER A 138 -4.68 5.17 20.08
C SER A 138 -5.86 4.50 19.37
N THR A 139 -6.46 5.18 18.39
CA THR A 139 -7.63 4.73 17.64
C THR A 139 -7.31 4.15 16.27
N ARG A 140 -6.06 4.25 15.79
CA ARG A 140 -5.65 3.74 14.47
C ARG A 140 -4.58 2.69 14.59
N THR A 141 -4.52 1.78 13.62
CA THR A 141 -3.53 0.70 13.55
C THR A 141 -2.20 1.14 12.92
N ASN A 142 -2.10 2.39 12.48
CA ASN A 142 -0.92 2.90 11.78
C ASN A 142 0.02 3.62 12.76
N ILE A 143 1.31 3.37 12.59
CA ILE A 143 2.41 4.02 13.30
C ILE A 143 3.28 4.69 12.25
N TYR A 144 3.70 5.93 12.51
CA TYR A 144 4.60 6.69 11.65
C TYR A 144 5.90 6.98 12.40
N ILE A 145 7.04 6.67 11.79
CA ILE A 145 8.35 7.03 12.34
C ILE A 145 8.62 8.49 11.95
N VAL A 146 8.62 9.38 12.93
CA VAL A 146 8.86 10.82 12.72
C VAL A 146 10.34 11.07 12.48
N SER A 147 11.19 10.45 13.29
CA SER A 147 12.65 10.56 13.17
C SER A 147 13.34 9.32 13.71
N VAL A 148 14.57 9.10 13.23
CA VAL A 148 15.48 8.08 13.75
C VAL A 148 16.50 8.77 14.64
N CYS A 149 16.50 8.42 15.91
CA CYS A 149 17.41 8.92 16.94
C CYS A 149 18.55 7.92 17.19
N ASP A 150 19.46 8.26 18.09
CA ASP A 150 20.51 7.32 18.50
C ASP A 150 19.90 6.07 19.17
N GLY A 151 20.25 4.89 18.66
CA GLY A 151 19.72 3.61 19.08
C GLY A 151 19.88 2.54 18.00
N VAL A 152 19.32 1.36 18.25
CA VAL A 152 19.52 0.15 17.44
C VAL A 152 19.14 0.31 15.96
N VAL A 153 18.12 1.12 15.65
CA VAL A 153 17.66 1.33 14.25
C VAL A 153 18.68 2.13 13.42
N LYS A 154 19.42 3.06 14.03
CA LYS A 154 20.37 3.93 13.31
C LYS A 154 21.65 3.21 12.87
N GLU A 155 21.91 2.03 13.44
CA GLU A 155 23.11 1.22 13.18
C GLU A 155 22.94 0.22 12.03
N GLN A 156 21.75 0.16 11.41
CA GLN A 156 21.43 -0.74 10.29
C GLN A 156 21.75 -0.14 8.93
#